data_AF-A0A844HK40-F1
#
_entry.id   AF-A0A844HK40-F1
#
_cell.length_a   1.000
_cell.length_b   1.000
_cell.length_c   1.000
_cell.angle_alpha   90.00
_cell.angle_beta   90.00
_cell.angle_gamma   90.00
#
_symmetry.space_group_name_H-M   'P 1'
#
loop_
_entity.id
_entity.type
_entity.pdbx_description
1 polymer ?
#
loop_
_entity_poly.entity_id
_entity_poly.type
_entity_poly.pdbx_seq_one_letter_code
_entity_poly.pdbx_strand_id
1 'polypeptide(L)'
;MTATHALKSARRSIAALNPAQALLDQESFQAEIRERPLSSVELSQARTEIEEICHLASGVSAGILSALSLIKELRSLSRGCDVYGKDGKRLSCGPVAGEARKF
;
A
#
# COMPACT_ATOMS: atom_id res chain seq x y z
N MET A 1 1.56 -24.97 10.69
CA MET A 1 2.68 -24.18 10.14
C MET A 1 3.74 -24.03 11.23
N THR A 2 4.95 -23.61 10.89
CA THR A 2 5.98 -23.28 11.88
C THR A 2 6.20 -21.77 11.91
N ALA A 3 6.60 -21.22 13.05
CA ALA A 3 6.80 -19.78 13.22
C ALA A 3 7.76 -19.19 12.16
N THR A 4 8.78 -19.95 11.78
CA THR A 4 9.71 -19.63 10.69
C THR A 4 9.04 -19.56 9.31
N HIS A 5 7.98 -20.33 9.08
CA HIS A 5 7.18 -20.29 7.86
C HIS A 5 6.31 -19.03 7.81
N ALA A 6 5.63 -18.70 8.91
CA ALA A 6 4.83 -17.48 9.03
C ALA A 6 5.67 -16.22 8.78
N LEU A 7 6.86 -16.15 9.36
CA LEU A 7 7.79 -15.02 9.17
C LEU A 7 8.31 -14.90 7.73
N LYS A 8 8.65 -16.03 7.08
CA LYS A 8 9.00 -16.05 5.65
C LYS A 8 7.82 -15.64 4.77
N SER A 9 6.60 -16.04 5.12
CA SER A 9 5.39 -15.65 4.41
C SER A 9 5.15 -14.15 4.51
N ALA A 10 5.23 -13.58 5.72
CA ALA A 10 5.06 -12.14 5.95
C ALA A 10 6.03 -11.30 5.10
N ARG A 11 7.31 -11.70 5.06
CA ARG A 11 8.32 -11.03 4.22
C ARG A 11 8.01 -11.11 2.72
N ARG A 12 7.50 -12.24 2.23
CA ARG A 12 7.06 -12.38 0.83
C ARG A 12 5.85 -11.51 0.55
N SER A 13 4.91 -11.42 1.47
CA SER A 13 3.71 -10.58 1.37
C SER A 13 4.08 -9.09 1.30
N ILE A 14 5.06 -8.64 2.10
CA ILE A 14 5.63 -7.28 1.99
C ILE A 14 6.23 -7.04 0.60
N ALA A 15 7.08 -7.96 0.12
CA ALA A 15 7.72 -7.83 -1.20
C ALA A 15 6.71 -7.83 -2.36
N ALA A 16 5.58 -8.53 -2.18
CA ALA A 16 4.46 -8.56 -3.13
C ALA A 16 3.51 -7.35 -3.01
N LEU A 17 3.86 -6.34 -2.20
CA LEU A 17 3.02 -5.17 -1.91
C LEU A 17 1.63 -5.54 -1.37
N ASN A 18 1.56 -6.62 -0.58
CA ASN A 18 0.34 -7.08 0.08
C ASN A 18 0.48 -6.91 1.61
N PRO A 19 0.29 -5.67 2.12
CA PRO A 19 0.48 -5.39 3.54
C PRO A 19 -0.56 -6.06 4.44
N ALA A 20 -1.78 -6.28 3.94
CA ALA A 20 -2.83 -6.97 4.69
C ALA A 20 -2.43 -8.44 4.98
N GLN A 21 -1.94 -9.15 3.96
CA GLN A 21 -1.46 -10.52 4.16
C GLN A 21 -0.22 -10.57 5.05
N ALA A 22 0.68 -9.58 4.95
CA ALA A 22 1.84 -9.50 5.83
C ALA A 22 1.48 -9.38 7.31
N LEU A 23 0.43 -8.62 7.63
CA LEU A 23 -0.08 -8.48 9.00
C LEU A 23 -0.76 -9.77 9.49
N LEU A 24 -1.54 -10.45 8.65
CA LEU A 24 -2.13 -11.76 9.00
C LEU A 24 -1.06 -12.82 9.27
N ASP A 25 0.00 -12.84 8.47
CA ASP A 25 1.14 -13.74 8.66
C ASP A 25 1.92 -13.39 9.94
N GLN A 26 2.01 -12.10 10.29
CA GLN A 26 2.59 -11.63 11.55
C GLN A 26 1.77 -12.04 12.77
N GLU A 27 0.45 -11.91 12.73
CA GLU A 27 -0.45 -12.37 13.81
C GLU A 27 -0.31 -13.88 14.01
N SER A 28 -0.21 -14.64 12.91
CA SER A 28 0.03 -16.08 12.94
C SER A 28 1.38 -16.42 13.59
N PHE A 29 2.44 -15.70 13.23
CA PHE A 29 3.75 -15.82 13.88
C PHE A 29 3.66 -15.53 15.38
N GLN A 30 2.97 -14.46 15.77
CA GLN A 30 2.80 -14.07 17.16
C GLN A 30 2.01 -15.11 17.98
N ALA A 31 0.98 -15.72 17.40
CA ALA A 31 0.24 -16.80 18.03
C ALA A 31 1.14 -18.02 18.26
N GLU A 32 1.94 -18.41 17.25
CA GLU A 32 2.82 -19.57 17.35
C GLU A 32 3.95 -19.41 18.38
N ILE A 33 4.49 -18.19 18.58
CA ILE A 33 5.53 -17.95 19.58
C ILE A 33 4.98 -17.87 21.01
N ARG A 34 3.69 -17.52 21.20
CA ARG A 34 3.06 -17.51 22.54
C ARG A 34 2.89 -18.92 23.11
N GLU A 35 2.64 -19.89 22.25
CA GLU A 35 2.47 -21.31 22.61
C GLU A 35 3.82 -22.03 22.83
N ARG A 36 4.96 -21.36 22.63
CA ARG A 36 6.29 -21.96 22.73
C ARG A 36 7.06 -21.41 23.93
N PRO A 37 7.74 -22.26 24.71
CA PRO A 37 8.70 -21.80 25.70
C PRO A 37 9.92 -21.22 24.97
N LEU A 38 10.01 -19.89 24.94
CA LEU A 38 11.12 -19.15 24.34
C LEU A 38 12.01 -18.57 25.43
N SER A 39 13.31 -18.51 25.15
CA SER A 39 14.26 -17.76 25.98
C SER A 39 13.99 -16.25 25.86
N SER A 40 14.50 -15.48 26.83
CA SER A 40 14.43 -14.01 26.81
C SER A 40 15.01 -13.41 25.51
N VAL A 41 16.10 -13.99 25.00
CA VAL A 41 16.74 -13.55 23.75
C VAL A 41 15.84 -13.79 22.55
N GLU A 42 15.23 -14.98 22.45
CA GLU A 42 14.32 -15.33 21.34
C GLU A 42 13.05 -14.48 21.38
N LEU A 43 12.51 -14.18 22.56
CA LEU A 43 11.38 -13.27 22.71
C LEU A 43 11.72 -11.85 22.26
N SER A 44 12.92 -11.37 22.59
CA SER A 44 13.40 -10.06 22.15
C SER A 44 13.51 -10.00 20.63
N GLN A 45 14.15 -11.00 20.02
CA GLN A 45 14.26 -11.12 18.56
C GLN A 45 12.89 -11.19 17.88
N ALA A 46 11.96 -11.99 18.42
CA ALA A 46 10.62 -12.11 17.88
C ALA A 46 9.85 -10.78 17.95
N ARG A 47 10.05 -9.96 19.00
CA ARG A 47 9.47 -8.61 19.08
C ARG A 47 10.03 -7.69 18.02
N THR A 48 11.36 -7.67 17.83
CA THR A 48 11.99 -6.87 16.78
C THR A 48 11.45 -7.24 15.40
N GLU A 49 11.32 -8.54 15.10
CA GLU A 49 10.77 -9.01 13.83
C GLU A 49 9.30 -8.59 13.62
N ILE A 50 8.48 -8.64 14.67
CA ILE A 50 7.08 -8.16 14.62
C ILE A 50 7.04 -6.66 14.34
N GLU A 51 7.84 -5.86 15.05
CA GLU A 51 7.92 -4.41 14.86
C GLU A 51 8.36 -4.06 13.44
N GLU A 52 9.36 -4.77 12.91
CA GLU A 52 9.85 -4.58 11.54
C GLU A 52 8.77 -4.90 10.51
N ILE A 53 8.06 -6.02 10.64
CA ILE A 53 6.95 -6.38 9.72
C ILE A 53 5.85 -5.32 9.76
N CYS A 54 5.46 -4.85 10.95
CA CYS A 54 4.44 -3.81 11.11
C CYS A 54 4.86 -2.49 10.48
N HIS A 55 6.11 -2.06 10.69
CA HIS A 55 6.66 -0.85 10.12
C HIS A 55 6.67 -0.92 8.58
N LEU A 56 7.17 -2.03 8.02
CA LEU A 56 7.23 -2.24 6.58
C LEU A 56 5.82 -2.30 5.95
N ALA A 57 4.89 -3.04 6.55
CA ALA A 57 3.51 -3.12 6.07
C ALA A 57 2.81 -1.76 6.08
N SER A 58 3.06 -0.94 7.10
CA SER A 58 2.55 0.43 7.18
C SER A 58 3.13 1.32 6.08
N GLY A 59 4.44 1.24 5.84
CA GLY A 59 5.12 1.97 4.76
C GLY A 59 4.59 1.59 3.37
N VAL A 60 4.42 0.29 3.11
CA VAL A 60 3.82 -0.21 1.86
C VAL A 60 2.39 0.32 1.69
N SER A 61 1.58 0.26 2.74
CA SER A 61 0.19 0.77 2.71
C SER A 61 0.14 2.26 2.40
N ALA A 62 0.98 3.07 3.04
CA ALA A 62 1.09 4.51 2.77
C ALA A 62 1.52 4.80 1.32
N GLY A 63 2.48 4.03 0.80
CA GLY A 63 2.92 4.12 -0.59
C GLY A 63 1.78 3.81 -1.59
N ILE A 64 1.02 2.75 -1.34
CA ILE A 64 -0.14 2.37 -2.17
C ILE A 64 -1.19 3.49 -2.17
N LEU A 65 -1.54 4.03 -1.00
CA LEU A 65 -2.51 5.13 -0.89
C LEU A 65 -2.04 6.38 -1.64
N SER A 66 -0.75 6.71 -1.54
CA SER A 66 -0.16 7.85 -2.24
C SER A 66 -0.21 7.65 -3.76
N ALA A 67 0.13 6.46 -4.26
CA ALA A 67 0.02 6.12 -5.68
C ALA A 67 -1.43 6.21 -6.18
N LEU A 68 -2.41 5.75 -5.39
CA LEU A 68 -3.82 5.89 -5.72
C LEU A 68 -4.28 7.35 -5.77
N SER A 69 -3.76 8.22 -4.90
CA SER A 69 -4.03 9.66 -4.97
C SER A 69 -3.51 10.26 -6.28
N LEU A 70 -2.24 9.97 -6.62
CA LEU A 70 -1.64 10.44 -7.87
C LEU A 70 -2.41 9.95 -9.10
N ILE A 71 -2.90 8.70 -9.11
CA ILE A 71 -3.74 8.18 -10.19
C ILE A 71 -5.07 8.95 -10.29
N LYS A 72 -5.69 9.29 -9.17
CA LYS A 72 -6.93 10.10 -9.16
C LYS A 72 -6.67 11.51 -9.69
N GLU A 73 -5.57 12.14 -9.28
CA GLU A 73 -5.14 13.44 -9.77
C GLU A 73 -4.87 13.41 -11.28
N LEU A 74 -4.10 12.43 -11.75
CA LEU A 74 -3.84 12.21 -13.18
C LEU A 74 -5.13 12.04 -13.97
N ARG A 75 -6.10 11.27 -13.45
CA ARG A 75 -7.41 11.08 -14.09
C ARG A 75 -8.24 12.36 -14.09
N SER A 76 -8.12 13.20 -13.06
CA SER A 76 -8.79 14.51 -13.01
C SER A 76 -8.19 15.45 -14.06
N LEU A 77 -6.85 15.52 -14.12
CA LEU A 77 -6.13 16.33 -15.10
C LEU A 77 -6.42 15.86 -16.52
N SER A 78 -6.44 14.54 -16.78
CA SER A 78 -6.71 13.99 -18.11
C SER A 78 -8.11 14.31 -18.61
N ARG A 79 -9.10 14.49 -17.72
CA ARG A 79 -10.46 14.94 -18.08
C ARG A 79 -10.51 16.43 -18.42
N GLY A 80 -9.56 17.22 -17.93
CA GLY A 80 -9.39 18.63 -18.28
C GLY A 80 -8.44 18.87 -19.46
N CYS A 81 -7.78 17.82 -19.97
CA CYS A 81 -6.97 17.93 -21.16
C CYS A 81 -7.86 18.11 -22.40
N ASP A 82 -7.65 19.22 -23.09
CA ASP A 82 -8.22 19.43 -24.41
C ASP A 82 -7.72 18.32 -25.35
N VAL A 83 -8.66 17.61 -25.97
CA VAL A 83 -8.35 16.64 -27.02
C VAL A 83 -8.14 17.43 -28.31
N TYR A 84 -6.97 17.35 -28.90
CA TYR A 84 -6.70 17.97 -30.21
C TYR A 84 -6.73 16.90 -31.30
N GLY A 85 -7.42 17.20 -32.40
CA GLY A 85 -7.35 16.42 -33.63
C GLY A 85 -5.95 16.49 -34.25
N LYS A 86 -5.66 15.60 -35.20
CA LYS A 86 -4.39 15.59 -35.96
C LYS A 86 -4.16 16.87 -36.77
N ASP A 87 -5.22 17.65 -36.98
CA ASP A 87 -5.22 18.96 -37.62
C ASP A 87 -5.00 20.12 -36.63
N GLY A 88 -4.70 19.82 -35.37
CA GLY A 88 -4.48 20.81 -34.31
C GLY A 88 -5.75 21.52 -33.85
N LYS A 89 -6.94 21.08 -34.29
CA LYS A 89 -8.20 21.65 -33.83
C LYS A 89 -8.67 20.96 -32.56
N ARG A 90 -9.15 21.75 -31.60
CA ARG A 90 -9.73 21.26 -30.35
C ARG A 90 -11.00 20.46 -30.66
N LEU A 91 -10.97 19.17 -30.40
CA LEU A 91 -12.13 18.29 -30.37
C LEU A 91 -12.83 18.54 -29.03
N SER A 92 -13.97 19.21 -29.07
CA SER A 92 -14.73 19.59 -27.88
C SER A 92 -15.06 18.37 -27.01
N CYS A 93 -14.46 18.28 -25.83
CA CYS A 93 -15.01 17.50 -24.72
C CYS A 93 -15.79 18.48 -23.82
N GLY A 94 -17.12 18.44 -23.85
CA GLY A 94 -17.95 19.18 -22.89
C GLY A 94 -18.18 18.38 -21.60
N PRO A 95 -18.81 18.97 -20.57
CA PRO A 95 -18.75 20.36 -20.13
C PRO A 95 -17.76 20.52 -18.97
N VAL A 96 -17.09 21.67 -18.89
CA VAL A 96 -16.42 22.11 -17.67
C VAL A 96 -17.51 22.47 -16.66
N ALA A 97 -17.85 21.54 -15.76
CA ALA A 97 -18.60 21.85 -14.55
C ALA A 97 -17.66 22.62 -13.62
N GLY A 98 -17.62 23.93 -13.78
CA GLY A 98 -16.75 24.81 -13.01
C GLY A 98 -16.96 26.25 -13.45
N GLU A 99 -18.04 26.83 -12.93
CA GLU A 99 -18.37 28.25 -12.95
C GLU A 99 -17.16 29.17 -13.18
N ALA A 100 -17.29 30.02 -14.20
CA ALA A 100 -16.55 31.26 -14.27
C ALA A 100 -16.86 32.09 -13.01
N ARG A 101 -15.98 32.05 -12.01
CA ARG A 101 -15.90 33.10 -10.99
C ARG A 101 -15.46 34.37 -11.71
N LYS A 102 -16.43 35.24 -11.97
CA LYS A 102 -16.19 36.62 -12.37
C LYS A 102 -15.50 37.34 -11.20
N PHE A 103 -14.33 37.91 -11.47
CA PHE A 103 -13.78 39.03 -10.71
C PHE A 103 -13.95 40.28 -11.56
#